data_AF-A0A8S3JDT5-F1
#
_entry.id   AF-A0A8S3JDT5-F1
#
_cell.length_a   1.000
_cell.length_b   1.000
_cell.length_c   1.000
_cell.angle_alpha   90.00
_cell.angle_beta   90.00
_cell.angle_gamma   90.00
#
_symmetry.space_group_name_H-M   'P 1'
#
loop_
_entity.id
_entity.type
_entity.pdbx_description
1 polymer ?
#
loop_
_entity_poly.entity_id
_entity_poly.type
_entity_poly.pdbx_seq_one_letter_code
_entity_poly.pdbx_strand_id
1 'polypeptide(L)'
;QSEQFLGTTGPRTFFTITCDSGKDIRKYSFFPAEDEVLLPTARQFRVEGCLDQGKDLYMIQLKEIQPPFSLIELVPQPSRVSGPSPPRPIPIVPNPPIKTK
;
A
#
# COMPACT_ATOMS: atom_id res chain seq x y z
N GLN A 1 -21.09 19.76 5.34
CA GLN A 1 -20.40 19.67 4.04
C GLN A 1 -19.50 20.89 3.93
N SER A 2 -18.23 20.73 3.57
CA SER A 2 -17.27 21.85 3.46
C SER A 2 -17.14 22.29 2.00
N GLU A 3 -17.03 23.60 1.79
CA GLU A 3 -16.81 24.22 0.46
C GLU A 3 -15.44 23.85 -0.13
N GLN A 4 -14.48 23.37 0.66
CA GLN A 4 -13.20 22.86 0.15
C GLN A 4 -13.30 21.50 -0.54
N PHE A 5 -14.41 20.78 -0.35
CA PHE A 5 -14.59 19.43 -0.89
C PHE A 5 -15.74 19.42 -1.90
N LEU A 6 -16.89 18.89 -1.51
CA LEU A 6 -18.03 18.74 -2.41
C LEU A 6 -18.79 20.07 -2.60
N GLY A 7 -18.72 20.99 -1.64
CA GLY A 7 -19.52 22.22 -1.65
C GLY A 7 -21.03 21.98 -1.58
N THR A 8 -21.81 23.06 -1.67
CA THR A 8 -23.28 23.00 -1.52
C THR A 8 -24.09 23.51 -2.71
N THR A 9 -23.43 24.13 -3.71
CA THR A 9 -24.10 24.78 -4.84
C THR A 9 -23.56 24.29 -6.20
N GLY A 10 -24.38 24.42 -7.24
CA GLY A 10 -24.05 24.04 -8.62
C GLY A 10 -23.98 22.53 -8.86
N PRO A 11 -23.65 22.12 -10.11
CA PRO A 11 -23.42 20.73 -10.47
C PRO A 11 -22.21 20.15 -9.75
N ARG A 12 -22.43 19.07 -9.02
CA ARG A 12 -21.45 18.44 -8.14
C ARG A 12 -21.40 16.95 -8.39
N THR A 13 -20.21 16.37 -8.29
CA THR A 13 -19.99 14.93 -8.45
C THR A 13 -19.28 14.37 -7.23
N PHE A 14 -19.81 13.29 -6.69
CA PHE A 14 -19.18 12.49 -5.64
C PHE A 14 -18.71 11.17 -6.21
N PHE A 15 -17.42 10.86 -6.06
CA PHE A 15 -16.87 9.59 -6.52
C PHE A 15 -16.78 8.59 -5.36
N THR A 16 -17.26 7.38 -5.60
CA THR A 16 -16.96 6.22 -4.74
C THR A 16 -16.01 5.32 -5.51
N ILE A 17 -14.80 5.10 -4.98
CA ILE A 17 -13.74 4.39 -5.68
C ILE A 17 -13.39 3.13 -4.91
N THR A 18 -13.54 1.96 -5.54
CA THR A 18 -12.96 0.70 -5.06
C THR A 18 -11.63 0.46 -5.76
N CYS A 19 -10.54 0.37 -5.00
CA CYS A 19 -9.19 0.22 -5.53
C CYS A 19 -8.33 -0.67 -4.62
N ASP A 20 -7.33 -1.32 -5.20
CA ASP A 20 -6.35 -2.16 -4.49
C ASP A 20 -4.98 -1.46 -4.39
N SER A 21 -4.74 -0.47 -5.25
CA SER A 21 -3.43 0.18 -5.38
C SER A 21 -3.22 1.43 -4.54
N GLY A 22 -4.29 1.93 -3.90
CA GLY A 22 -4.25 3.10 -3.03
C GLY A 22 -3.20 2.99 -1.93
N LYS A 23 -2.56 4.12 -1.61
CA LYS A 23 -1.59 4.22 -0.53
C LYS A 23 -2.13 5.10 0.58
N ASP A 24 -2.28 4.52 1.76
CA ASP A 24 -2.52 5.28 2.99
C ASP A 24 -1.34 6.22 3.21
N ILE A 25 -1.62 7.53 3.19
CA ILE A 25 -0.65 8.58 3.43
C ILE A 25 -0.97 9.39 4.68
N ARG A 26 -1.87 8.92 5.56
CA ARG A 26 -2.27 9.65 6.78
C ARG A 26 -1.09 10.10 7.63
N LYS A 27 -0.05 9.26 7.74
CA LYS A 27 1.18 9.57 8.50
C LYS A 27 2.03 10.68 7.90
N TYR A 28 1.79 11.01 6.63
CA TYR A 28 2.52 12.00 5.84
C TYR A 28 1.64 13.18 5.43
N SER A 29 0.34 13.14 5.76
CA SER A 29 -0.60 14.20 5.44
C SER A 29 -0.33 15.44 6.29
N PHE A 30 -0.54 16.61 5.70
CA PHE A 30 -0.56 17.87 6.42
C PHE A 30 -1.76 17.95 7.39
N PHE A 31 -2.84 17.22 7.11
CA PHE A 31 -4.06 17.17 7.93
C PHE A 31 -4.17 15.80 8.63
N PRO A 32 -3.61 15.64 9.84
CA PRO A 32 -3.47 14.33 10.49
C PRO A 32 -4.79 13.69 10.92
N ALA A 33 -5.90 14.43 10.90
CA ALA A 33 -7.23 13.95 11.24
C ALA A 33 -7.95 13.30 10.05
N GLU A 34 -7.41 13.41 8.83
CA GLU A 34 -8.02 12.86 7.62
C GLU A 34 -7.38 11.51 7.26
N ASP A 35 -8.21 10.52 6.94
CA ASP A 35 -7.75 9.23 6.43
C ASP A 35 -7.47 9.34 4.92
N GLU A 36 -6.38 10.03 4.59
CA GLU A 36 -6.01 10.36 3.21
C GLU A 36 -5.36 9.16 2.49
N VAL A 37 -5.88 8.85 1.30
CA VAL A 37 -5.38 7.79 0.42
C VAL A 37 -4.97 8.37 -0.92
N LEU A 38 -3.71 8.14 -1.30
CA LEU A 38 -3.17 8.56 -2.60
C LEU A 38 -3.35 7.45 -3.63
N LEU A 39 -4.01 7.78 -4.74
CA LEU A 39 -4.08 6.91 -5.91
C LEU A 39 -2.82 7.09 -6.77
N PRO A 40 -2.15 5.99 -7.16
CA PRO A 40 -1.05 6.10 -8.11
C PRO A 40 -1.49 6.71 -9.44
N THR A 41 -0.55 7.32 -10.17
CA THR A 41 -0.82 7.86 -11.50
C THR A 41 -1.07 6.75 -12.52
N ALA A 42 -1.71 7.12 -13.63
CA ALA A 42 -2.02 6.23 -14.76
C ALA A 42 -2.89 5.01 -14.42
N ARG A 43 -3.62 5.05 -13.30
CA ARG A 43 -4.62 4.03 -12.97
C ARG A 43 -5.86 4.16 -13.83
N GLN A 44 -6.42 3.01 -14.18
CA GLN A 44 -7.62 2.91 -14.99
C GLN A 44 -8.77 2.45 -14.11
N PHE A 45 -9.95 3.02 -14.34
CA PHE A 45 -11.15 2.70 -13.60
C PHE A 45 -12.30 2.44 -14.56
N ARG A 46 -13.13 1.46 -14.23
CA ARG A 46 -14.41 1.22 -14.89
C ARG A 46 -15.51 1.91 -14.10
N VAL A 47 -16.43 2.56 -14.81
CA VAL A 47 -17.67 3.06 -14.22
C VAL A 47 -18.59 1.86 -13.95
N GLU A 48 -18.90 1.61 -12.68
CA GLU A 48 -19.82 0.54 -12.26
C GLU A 48 -21.25 1.07 -12.15
N GLY A 49 -21.43 2.36 -11.86
CA GLY A 49 -22.76 2.96 -11.73
C GLY A 49 -22.72 4.48 -11.66
N CYS A 50 -23.82 5.09 -12.09
CA CYS A 50 -24.09 6.52 -11.96
C CYS A 50 -25.45 6.69 -11.31
N LEU A 51 -25.51 7.45 -10.22
CA LEU A 51 -26.74 7.74 -9.49
C LEU A 51 -26.93 9.25 -9.43
N ASP A 52 -28.07 9.71 -9.93
CA ASP A 52 -28.54 11.08 -9.68
C ASP A 52 -29.15 11.14 -8.28
N GLN A 53 -28.57 11.96 -7.40
CA GLN A 53 -29.05 12.18 -6.04
C GLN A 53 -29.96 13.43 -5.93
N GLY A 54 -30.30 14.04 -7.06
CA GLY A 54 -31.06 15.27 -7.15
C GLY A 54 -30.25 16.51 -6.76
N LYS A 55 -30.82 17.70 -6.99
CA LYS A 55 -30.19 19.00 -6.68
C LYS A 55 -28.76 19.10 -7.26
N ASP A 56 -28.64 18.68 -8.52
CA ASP A 56 -27.41 18.65 -9.30
C ASP A 56 -26.25 17.86 -8.66
N LEU A 57 -26.54 16.90 -7.77
CA LEU A 57 -25.55 16.02 -7.17
C LEU A 57 -25.57 14.65 -7.84
N TYR A 58 -24.46 14.28 -8.48
CA TYR A 58 -24.28 12.98 -9.10
C TYR A 58 -23.29 12.15 -8.28
N MET A 59 -23.60 10.87 -8.06
CA MET A 59 -22.66 9.90 -7.51
C MET A 59 -22.18 8.97 -8.62
N ILE A 60 -20.86 8.85 -8.77
CA ILE A 60 -20.23 7.94 -9.74
C ILE A 60 -19.44 6.88 -8.96
N GLN A 61 -19.76 5.62 -9.22
CA GLN A 61 -19.09 4.47 -8.64
C GLN A 61 -18.04 3.95 -9.62
N LEU A 62 -16.80 3.87 -9.17
CA LEU A 62 -15.64 3.48 -9.95
C LEU A 62 -14.99 2.25 -9.33
N LYS A 63 -14.56 1.30 -10.17
CA LYS A 63 -13.75 0.16 -9.76
C LYS A 63 -12.43 0.16 -10.52
N GLU A 64 -11.32 0.05 -9.81
CA GLU A 64 -9.99 -0.05 -10.40
C GLU A 64 -9.88 -1.27 -11.32
N ILE A 65 -9.27 -1.07 -12.48
CA ILE A 65 -8.92 -2.12 -13.42
C ILE A 65 -7.46 -2.48 -13.21
N GLN A 66 -7.19 -3.76 -13.03
CA GLN A 66 -5.82 -4.23 -12.91
C GLN A 66 -5.06 -4.01 -14.23
N PRO A 67 -3.92 -3.28 -14.22
CA PRO A 67 -3.16 -3.04 -15.44
C PRO A 67 -2.50 -4.33 -15.94
N PRO A 68 -2.27 -4.47 -17.25
CA PRO A 68 -1.62 -5.65 -17.84
C PRO A 68 -0.13 -5.75 -17.50
N PHE A 69 0.47 -4.69 -16.97
CA PHE A 69 1.86 -4.63 -16.52
C PHE A 69 1.97 -3.75 -15.26
N SER A 70 3.04 -3.95 -14.49
CA SER A 70 3.32 -3.14 -13.31
C SER A 70 3.59 -1.69 -13.69
N LEU A 71 2.80 -0.76 -13.16
CA LEU A 71 2.96 0.69 -13.41
C LEU A 71 4.05 1.35 -12.56
N ILE A 72 4.50 0.67 -11.50
CA ILE A 72 5.58 1.13 -10.63
C ILE A 72 6.63 0.02 -10.62
N GLU A 73 7.84 0.37 -11.03
CA GLU A 73 9.00 -0.51 -10.88
C GLU A 73 9.42 -0.51 -9.42
N LEU A 74 9.48 -1.70 -8.81
CA LEU A 74 9.98 -1.82 -7.44
C LEU A 74 11.48 -1.54 -7.46
N VAL A 75 11.94 -0.63 -6.60
CA VAL A 75 13.38 -0.45 -6.39
C VAL A 75 13.96 -1.80 -5.93
N PRO A 76 14.95 -2.36 -6.63
CA PRO A 76 15.60 -3.60 -6.21
C PRO A 76 16.13 -3.42 -4.79
N GLN A 77 15.62 -4.19 -3.84
CA GLN A 77 16.17 -4.21 -2.50
C GLN A 77 17.60 -4.76 -2.59
N PRO A 78 18.61 -4.08 -2.04
CA PRO A 78 19.96 -4.64 -1.99
C PRO A 78 19.89 -5.98 -1.25
N SER A 79 20.31 -7.06 -1.91
CA SER A 79 20.39 -8.36 -1.30
C SER A 79 21.26 -8.24 -0.05
N ARG A 80 20.68 -8.54 1.13
CA ARG A 80 21.46 -8.64 2.36
C ARG A 80 22.54 -9.69 2.11
N VAL A 81 23.79 -9.25 1.99
CA VAL A 81 24.93 -10.16 1.99
C VAL A 81 24.90 -10.82 3.37
N SER A 82 24.53 -12.10 3.43
CA SER A 82 24.71 -12.88 4.63
C SER A 82 26.21 -12.86 4.92
N GLY A 83 26.60 -12.17 6.00
CA GLY A 83 27.98 -12.22 6.48
C GLY A 83 28.42 -13.68 6.70
N PRO A 84 29.73 -13.95 6.74
CA PRO A 84 30.23 -15.31 6.92
C PRO A 84 29.56 -15.96 8.14
N SER A 85 29.01 -17.16 7.95
CA SER A 85 28.40 -17.94 9.02
C SER A 85 29.41 -18.10 10.17
N PRO A 86 28.99 -17.98 11.43
CA PRO A 86 29.89 -18.21 12.56
C PRO A 86 30.52 -19.62 12.45
N PRO A 87 31.80 -19.78 12.83
CA PRO A 87 32.46 -21.07 12.76
C PRO A 87 31.68 -22.09 13.59
N ARG A 88 31.46 -23.28 13.03
CA ARG A 88 30.80 -24.39 13.74
C ARG A 88 31.57 -24.70 15.03
N PRO A 89 30.87 -24.92 16.17
CA PRO A 89 31.52 -25.40 17.38
C PRO A 89 32.26 -26.71 17.10
N ILE A 90 33.54 -26.76 17.47
CA ILE A 90 34.35 -27.98 17.35
C ILE A 90 33.78 -29.00 18.35
N PRO A 91 33.48 -30.25 17.94
CA PRO A 91 33.05 -31.29 18.87
C PRO A 91 34.14 -31.54 19.91
N ILE A 92 33.77 -31.43 21.19
CA ILE A 92 34.66 -31.80 22.30
C ILE A 92 34.80 -33.32 22.28
N VAL A 93 35.95 -33.81 21.84
CA VAL A 93 36.29 -35.23 21.94
C VAL A 93 36.64 -35.51 23.41
N PRO A 94 36.00 -36.49 24.08
CA PRO A 94 36.36 -36.85 25.45
C PRO A 94 37.80 -37.35 25.51
N ASN A 95 38.58 -36.83 26.46
CA ASN A 95 39.93 -37.34 26.69
C ASN A 95 39.89 -38.82 27.11
N PRO A 96 40.83 -39.65 26.65
CA PRO A 96 40.91 -41.04 27.06
C PRO A 96 41.19 -41.14 28.58
N PRO A 97 40.67 -42.19 29.25
CA PRO A 97 40.86 -42.37 30.67
C PRO A 97 42.34 -42.54 31.01
N ILE A 98 42.80 -41.75 31.99
CA ILE A 98 44.14 -41.86 32.56
C ILE A 98 44.24 -43.24 33.23
N LYS A 99 45.14 -44.10 32.74
CA LYS A 99 45.46 -45.37 33.40
C LYS A 99 46.33 -45.07 34.62
N THR A 100 45.76 -45.21 35.82
CA THR A 100 46.51 -45.32 37.07
C THR A 100 47.21 -46.67 37.12
N LYS A 101 48.51 -46.66 37.46
CA LYS A 101 49.30 -47.85 37.79
C LYS A 101 48.97 -48.32 39.20
#